data_AF-A0A7L4N905-F1
#
_entry.id   AF-A0A7L4N905-F1
#
_cell.length_a   1.000
_cell.length_b   1.000
_cell.length_c   1.000
_cell.angle_alpha   90.00
_cell.angle_beta   90.00
_cell.angle_gamma   90.00
#
_symmetry.space_group_name_H-M   'P 1'
#
loop_
_entity.id
_entity.type
_entity.pdbx_description
1 polymer ?
#
loop_
_entity_poly.entity_id
_entity_poly.type
_entity_poly.pdbx_seq_one_letter_code
_entity_poly.pdbx_strand_id
1 'polypeptide(L)'
;FLFISDARTRREYDESHIVTARRIVQSPTGEYLVPDSEELRCVRYCVVYDCETCSLDCCEEEEEKGMNKEPALASSFLISLDAEEGTAARHASSLAQFTRWPVLILTGGYRRFSACYHFLRTQKILWMPQELDNFQLYPVEILPAKLYMGNFKQACNQQVQKDLKIKAQVNISEQPVAMFAEGGKDLHIPVPDSLEADLFSSFPAICHFI
;
A
#
# COMPACT_ATOMS: atom_id res chain seq x y z
N PHE A 1 10.49 1.68 12.58
CA PHE A 1 10.90 2.08 11.22
C PHE A 1 10.51 1.02 10.21
N LEU A 2 10.05 1.45 9.04
CA LEU A 2 9.73 0.61 7.88
C LEU A 2 10.90 0.71 6.89
N PHE A 3 11.32 -0.43 6.35
CA PHE A 3 12.32 -0.52 5.29
C PHE A 3 11.73 -1.31 4.14
N ILE A 4 11.70 -0.72 2.95
CA ILE A 4 11.18 -1.36 1.74
C ILE A 4 12.36 -1.58 0.78
N SER A 5 12.50 -2.81 0.29
CA SER A 5 13.60 -3.22 -0.57
C SER A 5 13.12 -3.76 -1.90
N ASP A 6 13.65 -3.20 -2.98
CA ASP A 6 13.34 -3.58 -4.35
C ASP A 6 14.40 -4.56 -4.89
N ALA A 7 13.97 -5.80 -5.15
CA ALA A 7 14.78 -6.90 -5.65
C ALA A 7 14.85 -6.97 -7.19
N ARG A 8 14.25 -6.02 -7.90
CA ARG A 8 14.21 -5.98 -9.37
C ARG A 8 15.52 -5.44 -9.95
N THR A 9 15.65 -5.53 -11.28
CA THR A 9 16.84 -5.02 -11.97
C THR A 9 16.97 -3.50 -11.83
N ARG A 10 18.19 -2.99 -12.03
CA ARG A 10 18.44 -1.54 -12.07
C ARG A 10 17.53 -0.82 -13.06
N ARG A 11 17.34 -1.39 -14.25
CA ARG A 11 16.49 -0.80 -15.28
C ARG A 11 15.04 -0.66 -14.80
N GLU A 12 14.47 -1.71 -14.24
CA GLU A 12 13.09 -1.70 -13.74
C GLU A 12 12.90 -0.73 -12.57
N TYR A 13 13.87 -0.66 -11.66
CA TYR A 13 13.86 0.30 -10.55
C TYR A 13 13.95 1.76 -11.04
N ASP A 14 14.86 2.02 -11.99
CA ASP A 14 15.08 3.35 -12.55
C ASP A 14 13.86 3.82 -13.38
N GLU A 15 13.12 2.89 -13.99
CA GLU A 15 11.84 3.16 -14.68
C GLU A 15 10.73 3.57 -13.70
N SER A 16 10.50 2.80 -12.62
CA SER A 16 9.48 3.11 -11.60
C SER A 16 9.58 2.13 -10.41
N HIS A 17 9.49 2.62 -9.17
CA HIS A 17 9.53 1.80 -7.95
C HIS A 17 8.57 2.31 -6.88
N ILE A 18 8.33 1.54 -5.81
CA ILE A 18 7.50 1.98 -4.69
C ILE A 18 8.19 3.16 -4.00
N VAL A 19 7.44 4.22 -3.68
CA VAL A 19 7.99 5.40 -3.00
C VAL A 19 8.70 4.97 -1.71
N THR A 20 9.90 5.53 -1.47
CA THR A 20 10.83 5.18 -0.37
C THR A 20 11.55 3.83 -0.48
N ALA A 21 11.24 2.98 -1.47
CA ALA A 21 11.94 1.72 -1.64
C ALA A 21 13.41 1.94 -2.02
N ARG A 22 14.29 1.09 -1.49
CA ARG A 22 15.72 1.07 -1.83
C ARG A 22 16.01 -0.16 -2.69
N ARG A 23 16.63 0.04 -3.85
CA ARG A 23 17.10 -1.09 -4.67
C ARG A 23 18.17 -1.88 -3.95
N ILE A 24 18.05 -3.20 -4.00
CA ILE A 24 19.12 -4.09 -3.55
C ILE A 24 20.27 -4.03 -4.56
N VAL A 25 21.49 -3.92 -4.05
CA VAL A 25 22.70 -3.91 -4.86
C VAL A 25 23.37 -5.27 -4.74
N GLN A 26 23.76 -5.84 -5.88
CA GLN A 26 24.58 -7.05 -5.93
C GLN A 26 26.05 -6.66 -6.10
N SER A 27 26.93 -7.39 -5.43
CA SER A 27 28.37 -7.31 -5.62
C SER A 27 28.75 -7.85 -7.01
N PRO A 28 29.98 -7.60 -7.48
CA PRO A 28 30.49 -8.21 -8.71
C PRO A 28 30.50 -9.75 -8.70
N THR A 29 30.50 -10.35 -7.50
CA THR A 29 30.42 -11.80 -7.30
C THR A 29 28.99 -12.34 -7.29
N GLY A 30 27.98 -11.47 -7.42
CA GLY A 30 26.56 -11.83 -7.39
C GLY A 30 25.98 -11.92 -5.97
N GLU A 31 26.76 -11.60 -4.95
CA GLU A 31 26.32 -11.60 -3.54
C GLU A 31 25.59 -10.30 -3.20
N TYR A 32 24.64 -10.37 -2.27
CA TYR A 32 23.86 -9.20 -1.89
C TYR A 32 24.64 -8.27 -0.98
N LEU A 33 24.67 -6.98 -1.33
CA LEU A 33 25.16 -5.93 -0.45
C LEU A 33 24.07 -5.58 0.55
N VAL A 34 24.26 -6.03 1.76
CA VAL A 34 23.37 -5.77 2.89
C VAL A 34 23.46 -4.28 3.23
N PRO A 35 22.33 -3.59 3.43
CA PRO A 35 22.31 -2.27 4.05
C PRO A 35 23.07 -2.27 5.39
N ASP A 36 23.45 -1.10 5.89
CA ASP A 36 24.16 -1.00 7.17
C ASP A 36 23.42 -1.81 8.25
N SER A 37 24.10 -2.80 8.81
CA SER A 37 23.51 -3.74 9.77
C SER A 37 22.97 -3.04 11.02
N GLU A 38 23.52 -1.87 11.38
CA GLU A 38 23.01 -1.07 12.50
C GLU A 38 21.67 -0.39 12.16
N GLU A 39 21.46 0.03 10.90
CA GLU A 39 20.16 0.53 10.43
C GLU A 39 19.10 -0.58 10.55
N LEU A 40 19.42 -1.78 10.05
CA LEU A 40 18.50 -2.92 10.01
C LEU A 40 18.11 -3.44 11.40
N ARG A 41 18.97 -3.30 12.41
CA ARG A 41 18.63 -3.65 13.81
C ARG A 41 17.51 -2.80 14.38
N CYS A 42 17.35 -1.57 13.89
CA CYS A 42 16.33 -0.62 14.35
C CYS A 42 15.04 -0.69 13.51
N VAL A 43 15.06 -1.40 12.38
CA VAL A 43 13.90 -1.61 11.52
C VAL A 43 12.95 -2.61 12.17
N ARG A 44 11.68 -2.21 12.32
CA ARG A 44 10.61 -3.07 12.83
C ARG A 44 9.91 -3.85 11.73
N TYR A 45 9.76 -3.22 10.57
CA TYR A 45 9.09 -3.79 9.42
C TYR A 45 10.05 -3.75 8.24
N CYS A 46 10.48 -4.91 7.78
CA CYS A 46 11.35 -5.06 6.62
C CYS A 46 10.56 -5.76 5.52
N VAL A 47 10.33 -5.09 4.39
CA VAL A 47 9.53 -5.61 3.28
C VAL A 47 10.41 -5.73 2.05
N VAL A 48 10.42 -6.89 1.41
CA VAL A 48 11.14 -7.15 0.16
C VAL A 48 10.13 -7.47 -0.93
N TYR A 49 10.33 -6.93 -2.13
CA TYR A 49 9.48 -7.22 -3.27
C TYR A 49 10.28 -7.35 -4.56
N ASP A 50 9.80 -8.18 -5.48
CA ASP A 50 10.28 -8.26 -6.86
C ASP A 50 9.13 -7.93 -7.83
N CYS A 51 9.16 -8.43 -9.06
CA CYS A 51 8.12 -8.12 -10.04
C CYS A 51 6.76 -8.75 -9.70
N GLU A 52 6.73 -10.02 -9.27
CA GLU A 52 5.48 -10.79 -9.21
C GLU A 52 5.42 -11.89 -8.15
N THR A 53 6.40 -12.02 -7.26
CA THR A 53 6.37 -13.07 -6.22
C THR A 53 5.11 -12.92 -5.38
N CYS A 54 4.25 -13.93 -5.46
CA CYS A 54 3.17 -14.15 -4.51
C CYS A 54 3.70 -15.11 -3.45
N SER A 55 3.63 -14.74 -2.16
CA SER A 55 3.66 -15.80 -1.15
C SER A 55 2.42 -16.68 -1.37
N LEU A 56 2.54 -17.97 -1.08
CA LEU A 56 1.53 -19.00 -1.35
C LEU A 56 0.20 -18.82 -0.56
N ASP A 57 0.04 -17.73 0.21
CA ASP A 57 -1.01 -17.61 1.24
C ASP A 57 -2.03 -16.47 1.06
N CYS A 58 -2.19 -15.86 -0.13
CA CYS A 58 -3.18 -14.78 -0.30
C CYS A 58 -4.03 -14.91 -1.56
N CYS A 59 -4.96 -15.86 -1.54
CA CYS A 59 -6.21 -15.75 -2.30
C CYS A 59 -7.12 -14.76 -1.56
N GLU A 60 -7.31 -13.57 -2.11
CA GLU A 60 -8.50 -12.77 -1.81
C GLU A 60 -9.42 -12.91 -3.01
N GLU A 61 -10.57 -13.52 -2.76
CA GLU A 61 -11.62 -13.79 -3.74
C GLU A 61 -12.28 -12.47 -4.14
N GLU A 62 -12.29 -12.17 -5.44
CA GLU A 62 -13.25 -11.21 -5.99
C GLU A 62 -14.62 -11.91 -6.03
N GLU A 63 -15.46 -11.64 -5.05
CA GLU A 63 -16.88 -12.02 -5.11
C GLU A 63 -17.59 -11.18 -6.19
N GLU A 64 -17.82 -11.75 -7.37
CA GLU A 64 -18.95 -11.37 -8.22
C GLU A 64 -19.84 -12.58 -8.56
N LYS A 65 -20.91 -12.68 -7.77
CA LYS A 65 -22.26 -13.21 -8.01
C LYS A 65 -22.50 -14.14 -9.22
N GLY A 66 -22.78 -15.40 -8.89
CA GLY A 66 -24.08 -16.02 -9.21
C GLY A 66 -24.20 -16.81 -10.51
N MET A 67 -23.94 -18.13 -10.46
CA MET A 67 -24.83 -19.13 -11.08
C MET A 67 -24.56 -20.52 -10.47
N ASN A 68 -25.62 -21.18 -10.00
CA ASN A 68 -25.66 -22.52 -9.41
C ASN A 68 -24.86 -23.58 -10.20
N LYS A 69 -23.93 -24.31 -9.55
CA LYS A 69 -23.66 -25.75 -9.78
C LYS A 69 -23.14 -26.41 -8.50
N GLU A 70 -23.80 -27.50 -8.10
CA GLU A 70 -23.48 -28.40 -6.98
C GLU A 70 -22.19 -29.23 -7.21
N PRO A 71 -21.66 -29.95 -6.19
CA PRO A 71 -20.24 -29.98 -5.88
C PRO A 71 -19.47 -31.07 -6.62
N ALA A 72 -18.34 -30.70 -7.21
CA ALA A 72 -17.33 -31.65 -7.68
C ALA A 72 -16.10 -31.57 -6.76
N LEU A 73 -16.03 -32.56 -5.88
CA LEU A 73 -14.83 -32.98 -5.16
C LEU A 73 -13.67 -33.17 -6.17
N ALA A 74 -12.46 -32.76 -5.77
CA ALA A 74 -11.18 -32.94 -6.45
C ALA A 74 -10.88 -32.05 -7.67
N SER A 75 -10.67 -30.75 -7.43
CA SER A 75 -9.77 -29.95 -8.27
C SER A 75 -8.44 -29.80 -7.53
N SER A 76 -7.73 -30.92 -7.50
CA SER A 76 -6.29 -30.99 -7.78
C SER A 76 -5.49 -29.72 -7.48
N PHE A 77 -4.97 -29.68 -6.24
CA PHE A 77 -3.74 -29.04 -5.82
C PHE A 77 -2.58 -29.33 -6.81
N LEU A 78 -2.60 -28.70 -7.99
CA LEU A 78 -1.39 -28.56 -8.80
C LEU A 78 -0.61 -27.39 -8.23
N ILE A 79 0.03 -27.69 -7.10
CA ILE A 79 1.24 -27.01 -6.66
C ILE A 79 2.22 -27.17 -7.82
N SER A 80 2.49 -26.08 -8.54
CA SER A 80 3.69 -26.04 -9.38
C SER A 80 4.88 -26.10 -8.42
N LEU A 81 5.37 -27.32 -8.16
CA LEU A 81 6.60 -27.59 -7.39
C LEU A 81 7.86 -27.00 -8.05
N ASP A 82 7.71 -26.37 -9.22
CA ASP A 82 8.76 -25.77 -10.04
C ASP A 82 8.75 -24.23 -10.02
N ALA A 83 8.09 -23.58 -9.06
CA ALA A 83 8.26 -22.14 -8.89
C ALA A 83 9.68 -21.88 -8.36
N GLU A 84 10.63 -21.64 -9.27
CA GLU A 84 11.93 -21.04 -8.99
C GLU A 84 11.78 -20.03 -7.85
N GLU A 85 12.55 -20.21 -6.77
CA GLU A 85 12.47 -19.35 -5.60
C GLU A 85 12.61 -17.89 -6.05
N GLY A 86 11.50 -17.15 -5.93
CA GLY A 86 11.39 -15.79 -6.43
C GLY A 86 12.54 -14.94 -5.89
N THR A 87 13.01 -13.99 -6.70
CA THR A 87 14.17 -13.15 -6.35
C THR A 87 13.95 -12.50 -4.98
N ALA A 88 12.74 -12.02 -4.70
CA ALA A 88 12.38 -11.48 -3.38
C ALA A 88 12.53 -12.48 -2.22
N ALA A 89 12.20 -13.76 -2.42
CA ALA A 89 12.33 -14.79 -1.38
C ALA A 89 13.81 -15.08 -1.06
N ARG A 90 14.66 -15.23 -2.08
CA ARG A 90 16.12 -15.39 -1.90
C ARG A 90 16.74 -14.21 -1.15
N HIS A 91 16.32 -13.00 -1.49
CA HIS A 91 16.74 -11.79 -0.80
C HIS A 91 16.23 -11.72 0.65
N ALA A 92 14.97 -12.06 0.88
CA ALA A 92 14.39 -12.07 2.22
C ALA A 92 15.12 -13.05 3.15
N SER A 93 15.43 -14.25 2.66
CA SER A 93 16.21 -15.26 3.37
C SER A 93 17.60 -14.74 3.74
N SER A 94 18.27 -14.04 2.81
CA SER A 94 19.59 -13.43 3.05
C SER A 94 19.54 -12.25 4.01
N LEU A 95 18.43 -11.50 4.06
CA LEU A 95 18.26 -10.32 4.89
C LEU A 95 17.80 -10.67 6.32
N ALA A 96 17.13 -11.80 6.48
CA ALA A 96 16.62 -12.29 7.76
C ALA A 96 17.73 -12.43 8.82
N GLN A 97 18.96 -12.78 8.42
CA GLN A 97 20.10 -12.90 9.35
C GLN A 97 20.58 -11.57 9.95
N PHE A 98 20.18 -10.43 9.37
CA PHE A 98 20.59 -9.09 9.82
C PHE A 98 19.48 -8.31 10.53
N THR A 99 18.27 -8.85 10.55
CA THR A 99 17.10 -8.19 11.12
C THR A 99 16.67 -8.89 12.41
N ARG A 100 16.14 -8.11 13.36
CA ARG A 100 15.56 -8.67 14.60
C ARG A 100 14.12 -9.15 14.41
N TRP A 101 13.46 -8.63 13.38
CA TRP A 101 12.05 -8.85 13.08
C TRP A 101 11.96 -9.60 11.75
N PRO A 102 10.90 -10.40 11.56
CA PRO A 102 10.75 -11.17 10.33
C PRO A 102 10.71 -10.27 9.11
N VAL A 103 11.40 -10.70 8.05
CA VAL A 103 11.35 -10.05 6.74
C VAL A 103 10.06 -10.50 6.04
N LEU A 104 9.27 -9.53 5.61
CA LEU A 104 8.02 -9.72 4.91
C LEU A 104 8.26 -9.66 3.40
N ILE A 105 7.48 -10.43 2.63
CA ILE A 105 7.49 -10.39 1.17
C ILE A 105 6.19 -9.74 0.70
N LEU A 106 6.29 -8.77 -0.20
CA LEU A 106 5.11 -8.14 -0.80
C LEU A 106 4.47 -9.09 -1.81
N THR A 107 3.30 -9.62 -1.47
CA THR A 107 2.56 -10.57 -2.30
C THR A 107 2.10 -9.93 -3.62
N GLY A 108 2.43 -10.57 -4.73
CA GLY A 108 2.15 -10.08 -6.09
C GLY A 108 3.15 -9.04 -6.58
N GLY A 109 4.19 -8.76 -5.78
CA GLY A 109 5.31 -7.89 -6.11
C GLY A 109 4.90 -6.49 -6.56
N TYR A 110 5.80 -5.87 -7.31
CA TYR A 110 5.61 -4.53 -7.87
C TYR A 110 4.45 -4.47 -8.86
N ARG A 111 4.20 -5.54 -9.65
CA ARG A 111 3.13 -5.56 -10.65
C ARG A 111 1.77 -5.37 -10.00
N ARG A 112 1.45 -6.16 -8.96
CA ARG A 112 0.16 -6.04 -8.26
C ARG A 112 0.07 -4.71 -7.51
N PHE A 113 1.14 -4.33 -6.81
CA PHE A 113 1.15 -3.06 -6.07
C PHE A 113 0.94 -1.86 -6.98
N SER A 114 1.64 -1.78 -8.11
CA SER A 114 1.53 -0.66 -9.05
C SER A 114 0.18 -0.59 -9.76
N ALA A 115 -0.54 -1.71 -9.89
CA ALA A 115 -1.90 -1.75 -10.41
C ALA A 115 -2.92 -1.20 -9.39
N CYS A 116 -2.81 -1.61 -8.13
CA CYS A 116 -3.74 -1.19 -7.06
C CYS A 116 -3.43 0.21 -6.52
N TYR A 117 -2.14 0.51 -6.31
CA TYR A 117 -1.63 1.72 -5.66
C TYR A 117 -0.73 2.50 -6.63
N HIS A 118 -1.22 2.77 -7.85
CA HIS A 118 -0.47 3.45 -8.90
C HIS A 118 0.03 4.86 -8.51
N PHE A 119 -0.55 5.46 -7.48
CA PHE A 119 -0.19 6.77 -6.94
C PHE A 119 0.94 6.72 -5.89
N LEU A 120 1.33 5.52 -5.44
CA LEU A 120 2.47 5.30 -4.54
C LEU A 120 3.72 4.76 -5.26
N ARG A 121 3.77 4.89 -6.59
CA ARG A 121 4.96 4.61 -7.39
C ARG A 121 5.66 5.89 -7.81
N THR A 122 6.97 5.83 -7.95
CA THR A 122 7.79 6.93 -8.45
C THR A 122 7.69 7.04 -9.98
N GLN A 123 7.66 8.26 -10.51
CA GLN A 123 7.86 8.53 -11.94
C GLN A 123 9.33 8.85 -12.26
N LYS A 124 10.10 9.25 -11.24
CA LYS A 124 11.53 9.51 -11.25
C LYS A 124 12.09 9.15 -9.88
N ILE A 125 13.34 8.70 -9.81
CA ILE A 125 14.02 8.47 -8.54
C ILE A 125 14.08 9.81 -7.79
N LEU A 126 13.56 9.82 -6.56
CA LEU A 126 13.65 10.96 -5.64
C LEU A 126 15.05 10.91 -5.01
N TRP A 127 15.91 11.87 -5.37
CA TRP A 127 17.30 11.90 -4.93
C TRP A 127 17.52 12.88 -3.78
N MET A 128 16.71 13.94 -3.70
CA MET A 128 16.90 15.02 -2.73
C MET A 128 15.92 14.91 -1.56
N PRO A 129 16.34 15.17 -0.31
CA PRO A 129 15.44 15.27 0.83
C PRO A 129 14.27 16.23 0.58
N GLN A 130 14.52 17.33 -0.12
CA GLN A 130 13.49 18.30 -0.50
C GLN A 130 12.41 17.72 -1.43
N GLU A 131 12.76 16.77 -2.31
CA GLU A 131 11.78 16.08 -3.17
C GLU A 131 10.90 15.15 -2.34
N LEU A 132 11.46 14.53 -1.30
CA LEU A 132 10.71 13.71 -0.34
C LEU A 132 9.82 14.57 0.57
N ASP A 133 10.30 15.72 1.03
CA ASP A 133 9.54 16.65 1.86
C ASP A 133 8.33 17.23 1.11
N ASN A 134 8.46 17.40 -0.20
CA ASN A 134 7.39 17.84 -1.08
C ASN A 134 6.45 16.70 -1.52
N PHE A 135 6.77 15.44 -1.20
CA PHE A 135 5.93 14.32 -1.59
C PHE A 135 4.61 14.38 -0.81
N GLN A 136 3.51 14.59 -1.55
CA GLN A 136 2.20 14.68 -0.94
C GLN A 136 1.71 13.28 -0.55
N LEU A 137 1.66 13.02 0.75
CA LEU A 137 1.12 11.78 1.29
C LEU A 137 -0.38 11.65 1.00
N TYR A 138 -0.79 10.42 0.70
CA TYR A 138 -2.20 10.06 0.55
C TYR A 138 -2.85 9.85 1.93
N PRO A 139 -4.19 10.01 2.04
CA PRO A 139 -4.96 9.58 3.19
C PRO A 139 -4.60 8.17 3.67
N VAL A 140 -4.66 7.95 4.97
CA VAL A 140 -4.43 6.60 5.51
C VAL A 140 -5.62 5.71 5.14
N GLU A 141 -5.32 4.52 4.66
CA GLU A 141 -6.30 3.49 4.35
C GLU A 141 -6.68 2.75 5.64
N ILE A 142 -7.95 2.82 6.02
CA ILE A 142 -8.51 2.15 7.21
C ILE A 142 -9.10 0.80 6.82
N LEU A 143 -9.84 0.77 5.70
CA LEU A 143 -10.34 -0.44 5.08
C LEU A 143 -9.86 -0.48 3.62
N PRO A 144 -9.20 -1.58 3.20
CA PRO A 144 -8.66 -1.71 1.85
C PRO A 144 -9.69 -1.37 0.76
N ALA A 145 -9.32 -0.42 -0.10
CA ALA A 145 -10.10 0.11 -1.22
C ALA A 145 -11.51 0.62 -0.86
N LYS A 146 -11.81 0.85 0.43
CA LYS A 146 -13.18 1.15 0.91
C LYS A 146 -13.26 2.39 1.78
N LEU A 147 -12.36 2.55 2.75
CA LEU A 147 -12.43 3.64 3.73
C LEU A 147 -11.05 4.25 3.95
N TYR A 148 -10.99 5.57 3.78
CA TYR A 148 -9.78 6.36 3.97
C TYR A 148 -10.02 7.46 5.00
N MET A 149 -9.01 7.77 5.79
CA MET A 149 -9.01 8.89 6.72
C MET A 149 -7.92 9.89 6.29
N GLY A 150 -8.33 11.12 6.03
CA GLY A 150 -7.45 12.17 5.54
C GLY A 150 -7.69 13.50 6.23
N ASN A 151 -6.76 14.42 6.04
CA ASN A 151 -6.89 15.79 6.52
C ASN A 151 -7.58 16.69 5.49
N PHE A 152 -7.87 17.94 5.88
CA PHE A 152 -8.50 18.94 5.02
C PHE A 152 -7.75 19.16 3.69
N LYS A 153 -6.41 19.22 3.71
CA LYS A 153 -5.61 19.43 2.49
C LYS A 153 -5.76 18.28 1.50
N GLN A 154 -5.83 17.05 1.98
CA GLN A 154 -6.06 15.87 1.14
C GLN A 154 -7.50 15.82 0.64
N ALA A 155 -8.48 16.14 1.49
CA ALA A 155 -9.89 16.22 1.12
C ALA A 155 -10.14 17.25 0.00
N CYS A 156 -9.43 18.38 0.00
CA CYS A 156 -9.56 19.40 -1.05
C CYS A 156 -8.73 19.08 -2.33
N ASN A 157 -7.94 18.02 -2.35
CA ASN A 157 -7.09 17.71 -3.49
C ASN A 157 -7.80 16.79 -4.51
N GLN A 158 -8.19 17.36 -5.66
CA GLN A 158 -8.86 16.62 -6.73
C GLN A 158 -8.04 15.47 -7.30
N GLN A 159 -6.70 15.57 -7.32
CA GLN A 159 -5.84 14.48 -7.79
C GLN A 159 -5.93 13.29 -6.83
N VAL A 160 -5.88 13.54 -5.52
CA VAL A 160 -6.03 12.51 -4.49
C VAL A 160 -7.40 11.85 -4.58
N GLN A 161 -8.47 12.63 -4.74
CA GLN A 161 -9.83 12.09 -4.91
C GLN A 161 -9.93 11.17 -6.15
N LYS A 162 -9.32 11.56 -7.28
CA LYS A 162 -9.33 10.78 -8.52
C LYS A 162 -8.51 9.49 -8.38
N ASP A 163 -7.30 9.59 -7.84
CA ASP A 163 -6.38 8.48 -7.70
C ASP A 163 -6.92 7.41 -6.74
N LEU A 164 -7.55 7.82 -5.64
CA LEU A 164 -8.23 6.92 -4.71
C LEU A 164 -9.64 6.51 -5.16
N LYS A 165 -10.13 7.08 -6.27
CA LYS A 165 -11.49 6.85 -6.80
C LYS A 165 -12.58 7.11 -5.74
N ILE A 166 -12.43 8.19 -4.97
CA ILE A 166 -13.36 8.56 -3.90
C ILE A 166 -14.73 8.87 -4.51
N LYS A 167 -15.76 8.17 -4.02
CA LYS A 167 -17.17 8.35 -4.45
C LYS A 167 -18.01 9.14 -3.46
N ALA A 168 -17.56 9.16 -2.20
CA ALA A 168 -18.27 9.80 -1.11
C ALA A 168 -17.27 10.37 -0.09
N GLN A 169 -17.64 11.46 0.56
CA GLN A 169 -16.81 12.12 1.57
C GLN A 169 -17.64 12.45 2.80
N VAL A 170 -17.13 12.06 3.98
CA VAL A 170 -17.67 12.50 5.28
C VAL A 170 -16.71 13.56 5.83
N ASN A 171 -17.20 14.79 5.99
CA ASN A 171 -16.46 15.89 6.60
C ASN A 171 -16.92 16.09 8.05
N ILE A 172 -16.02 15.87 9.00
CA ILE A 172 -16.26 16.11 10.43
C ILE A 172 -15.37 17.30 10.82
N SER A 173 -15.86 18.51 10.57
CA SER A 173 -15.19 19.75 10.97
C SER A 173 -16.19 20.90 10.97
N GLU A 174 -15.89 21.97 11.70
CA GLU A 174 -16.77 23.15 11.74
C GLU A 174 -16.98 23.78 10.36
N GLN A 175 -15.93 23.77 9.53
CA GLN A 175 -15.98 24.40 8.22
C GLN A 175 -16.40 23.39 7.14
N PRO A 176 -17.31 23.76 6.23
CA PRO A 176 -17.61 22.93 5.08
C PRO A 176 -16.37 22.85 4.18
N VAL A 177 -16.10 21.66 3.63
CA VAL A 177 -15.06 21.48 2.61
C VAL A 177 -15.56 22.09 1.30
N ALA A 178 -14.72 22.88 0.65
CA ALA A 178 -15.03 23.45 -0.65
C ALA A 178 -15.08 22.35 -1.72
N MET A 179 -16.30 22.08 -2.22
CA MET A 179 -16.61 21.44 -3.50
C MET A 179 -16.01 20.03 -3.68
N PHE A 180 -16.76 19.03 -3.24
CA PHE A 180 -16.58 17.66 -3.75
C PHE A 180 -16.85 17.65 -5.26
N ALA A 181 -16.05 16.93 -6.05
CA ALA A 181 -16.16 16.93 -7.50
C ALA A 181 -17.55 16.49 -7.98
N GLU A 182 -17.99 17.04 -9.12
CA GLU A 182 -19.31 16.80 -9.72
C GLU A 182 -19.65 15.29 -9.78
N GLY A 183 -20.61 14.85 -8.96
CA GLY A 183 -21.18 13.50 -9.02
C GLY A 183 -21.01 12.60 -7.79
N GLY A 184 -20.22 12.99 -6.78
CA GLY A 184 -20.17 12.22 -5.53
C GLY A 184 -21.02 12.78 -4.39
N LYS A 185 -21.16 11.97 -3.35
CA LYS A 185 -22.00 12.27 -2.18
C LYS A 185 -21.15 12.88 -1.08
N ASP A 186 -21.62 13.97 -0.48
CA ASP A 186 -20.99 14.60 0.67
C ASP A 186 -21.89 14.55 1.91
N LEU A 187 -21.30 14.27 3.06
CA LEU A 187 -21.94 14.37 4.36
C LEU A 187 -21.10 15.30 5.22
N HIS A 188 -21.62 16.48 5.54
CA HIS A 188 -20.98 17.43 6.45
C HIS A 188 -21.61 17.36 7.83
N ILE A 189 -20.77 17.13 8.84
CA ILE A 189 -21.13 17.11 10.25
C ILE A 189 -20.32 18.21 10.95
N PRO A 190 -20.95 19.35 11.27
CA PRO A 190 -20.27 20.49 11.87
C PRO A 190 -20.02 20.23 13.36
N VAL A 191 -18.89 19.61 13.66
CA VAL A 191 -18.46 19.30 15.03
C VAL A 191 -17.12 20.00 15.30
N PRO A 192 -16.98 20.74 16.41
CA PRO A 192 -15.72 21.37 16.81
C PRO A 192 -14.74 20.34 17.35
N ASP A 193 -13.44 20.63 17.22
CA ASP A 193 -12.37 19.83 17.82
C ASP A 193 -12.19 20.22 19.30
N SER A 194 -13.18 19.84 20.12
CA SER A 194 -13.20 20.10 21.57
C SER A 194 -13.64 18.87 22.34
N LEU A 195 -13.27 18.80 23.63
CA LEU A 195 -13.60 17.66 24.49
C LEU A 195 -15.09 17.57 24.83
N GLU A 196 -15.79 18.70 24.75
CA GLU A 196 -17.21 18.86 25.02
C GLU A 196 -18.08 18.56 23.79
N ALA A 197 -17.46 18.40 22.62
CA ALA A 197 -18.15 18.18 21.37
C ALA A 197 -18.78 16.79 21.33
N ASP A 198 -20.08 16.73 21.03
CA ASP A 198 -20.79 15.46 20.90
C ASP A 198 -20.66 14.88 19.48
N LEU A 199 -19.75 13.92 19.33
CA LEU A 199 -19.60 13.15 18.10
C LEU A 199 -20.54 11.92 18.05
N PHE A 200 -20.97 11.41 19.21
CA PHE A 200 -21.69 10.14 19.31
C PHE A 200 -23.10 10.22 18.71
N SER A 201 -23.78 11.36 18.86
CA SER A 201 -25.09 11.59 18.24
C SER A 201 -25.05 11.53 16.71
N SER A 202 -23.88 11.76 16.11
CA SER A 202 -23.70 11.75 14.65
C SER A 202 -23.36 10.36 14.09
N PHE A 203 -22.95 9.40 14.94
CA PHE A 203 -22.55 8.06 14.50
C PHE A 203 -23.63 7.32 13.69
N PRO A 204 -24.91 7.29 14.09
CA PRO A 204 -25.94 6.59 13.31
C PRO A 204 -26.06 7.15 11.88
N ALA A 205 -25.96 8.47 11.72
CA ALA A 205 -26.01 9.12 10.41
C ALA A 205 -24.78 8.79 9.55
N ILE A 206 -23.57 8.80 10.15
CA ILE A 206 -22.32 8.44 9.48
C ILE A 206 -22.36 6.96 9.05
N CYS A 207 -22.75 6.06 9.94
CA CYS A 207 -22.81 4.63 9.66
C CYS A 207 -23.84 4.28 8.59
N HIS A 208 -24.96 5.00 8.50
CA HIS A 208 -25.92 4.82 7.42
C HIS A 208 -25.41 5.33 6.07
N PHE A 209 -24.51 6.32 6.09
CA PHE A 209 -23.95 6.92 4.89
C PHE A 209 -22.83 6.06 4.28
N ILE A 210 -21.97 5.47 5.12
CA ILE A 210 -20.87 4.57 4.74
C ILE A 210 -21.43 3.22 4.26
#